data_AF-A0A2P9F9B0-F1
#
_entry.id   AF-A0A2P9F9B0-F1
#
_cell.length_a   1.000
_cell.length_b   1.000
_cell.length_c   1.000
_cell.angle_alpha   90.00
_cell.angle_beta   90.00
_cell.angle_gamma   90.00
#
_symmetry.space_group_name_H-M   'P 1'
#
loop_
_entity.id
_entity.type
_entity.pdbx_description
1 polymer ?
#
loop_
_entity_poly.entity_id
_entity_poly.type
_entity_poly.pdbx_seq_one_letter_code
_entity_poly.pdbx_strand_id
1 'polypeptide(L)' 'MTEKALTHKQALAAVIQALAGTWDTERAVLALRVAAYEPTSSEVAAKEARRILRELADEGLIVRPDPGQAVYRLA' A
#
# COMPACT_ATOMS: atom_id res chain seq x y z
N MET A 1 4.41 21.57 16.98
CA MET A 1 3.26 20.72 16.63
C MET A 1 3.80 19.32 16.41
N THR A 2 3.38 18.34 17.20
CA THR A 2 3.83 16.95 16.99
C THR A 2 3.00 16.39 15.84
N GLU A 3 3.57 16.34 14.63
CA GLU A 3 2.93 15.64 13.52
C GLU A 3 2.72 14.18 13.96
N LYS A 4 1.45 13.76 13.98
CA LYS A 4 1.13 12.36 14.25
C LYS A 4 1.64 11.56 13.07
N ALA A 5 2.59 10.65 13.31
CA ALA A 5 3.06 9.74 12.27
C ALA A 5 1.87 9.02 11.63
N LEU A 6 1.79 9.08 10.30
CA LEU A 6 0.76 8.37 9.56
C LEU A 6 0.88 6.87 9.82
N THR A 7 -0.25 6.18 9.91
CA THR A 7 -0.21 4.71 9.87
C THR A 7 0.31 4.26 8.52
N HIS A 8 0.88 3.05 8.43
CA HIS A 8 1.33 2.47 7.16
C HIS A 8 0.24 2.52 6.07
N LYS A 9 -1.02 2.28 6.48
CA LYS A 9 -2.17 2.37 5.59
C LYS A 9 -2.40 3.78 5.06
N GLN A 10 -2.36 4.80 5.92
CA GLN A 10 -2.52 6.19 5.51
C GLN A 10 -1.37 6.66 4.62
N ALA A 11 -0.15 6.27 4.95
CA ALA A 11 1.02 6.57 4.13
C ALA A 11 0.89 5.94 2.74
N LEU A 12 0.53 4.65 2.66
CA LEU A 12 0.35 3.98 1.37
C LEU A 12 -0.82 4.57 0.56
N ALA A 13 -1.95 4.88 1.21
CA ALA A 13 -3.09 5.52 0.55
C ALA A 13 -2.70 6.87 -0.07
N ALA A 14 -1.96 7.71 0.67
CA ALA A 14 -1.49 9.01 0.19
C ALA A 14 -0.58 8.86 -1.04
N VAL A 15 0.36 7.90 -1.01
CA VAL A 15 1.26 7.66 -2.15
C VAL A 15 0.49 7.11 -3.36
N ILE A 16 -0.46 6.20 -3.16
CA ILE A 16 -1.31 5.68 -4.25
C ILE A 16 -2.08 6.81 -4.93
N GLN A 17 -2.71 7.69 -4.15
CA GLN A 17 -3.46 8.84 -4.67
C GLN A 17 -2.55 9.82 -5.42
N ALA A 18 -1.33 10.04 -4.94
CA ALA A 18 -0.38 10.96 -5.56
C ALA A 18 0.25 10.43 -6.86
N LEU A 19 0.58 9.13 -6.92
CA LEU A 19 1.34 8.56 -8.04
C LEU A 19 0.49 7.78 -9.04
N ALA A 20 -0.77 7.48 -8.71
CA ALA A 20 -1.69 6.68 -9.52
C ALA A 20 -1.03 5.40 -10.11
N GLY A 21 -1.53 4.91 -11.24
CA GLY A 21 -0.99 3.75 -11.94
C GLY A 21 -1.30 2.41 -11.26
N THR A 22 -0.50 1.38 -11.57
CA THR A 22 -0.67 0.02 -11.07
C THR A 22 0.12 -0.22 -9.79
N TRP A 23 -0.50 -0.92 -8.85
CA TRP A 23 0.05 -1.19 -7.53
C TRP A 23 0.05 -2.69 -7.27
N ASP A 24 1.24 -3.28 -7.25
CA ASP A 24 1.48 -4.65 -6.81
C ASP A 24 2.13 -4.65 -5.42
N THR A 25 2.45 -5.86 -4.93
CA THR A 25 3.06 -6.03 -3.59
C THR A 25 4.44 -5.36 -3.51
N GLU A 26 5.23 -5.41 -4.57
CA GLU A 26 6.60 -4.89 -4.56
C GLU A 26 6.61 -3.36 -4.51
N ARG A 27 5.80 -2.72 -5.36
CA ARG A 27 5.65 -1.27 -5.37
C ARG A 27 5.08 -0.76 -4.04
N ALA A 28 4.12 -1.48 -3.44
CA ALA A 28 3.59 -1.14 -2.13
C ALA A 28 4.64 -1.25 -1.02
N VAL A 29 5.48 -2.30 -1.01
CA VAL A 29 6.60 -2.43 -0.07
C VAL A 29 7.58 -1.26 -0.22
N LEU A 30 7.91 -0.88 -1.45
CA LEU A 30 8.80 0.25 -1.70
C LEU A 30 8.22 1.57 -1.17
N ALA A 31 6.93 1.83 -1.43
CA ALA A 31 6.26 3.03 -0.92
C ALA A 31 6.23 3.08 0.62
N LEU A 32 6.00 1.93 1.27
CA LEU A 32 6.05 1.85 2.73
C LEU A 32 7.46 2.13 3.27
N ARG A 33 8.51 1.63 2.62
CA ARG A 33 9.91 1.93 3.02
C ARG A 33 10.23 3.42 2.91
N VAL A 34 9.77 4.08 1.83
CA VAL A 34 9.91 5.54 1.68
C VAL A 34 9.18 6.29 2.80
N ALA A 35 8.07 5.73 3.30
CA ALA A 35 7.36 6.22 4.47
C ALA A 35 7.98 5.78 5.82
N ALA A 36 9.27 5.42 5.84
CA ALA A 36 10.03 4.98 7.02
C ALA A 36 9.50 3.70 7.70
N TYR A 37 8.82 2.83 6.97
CA TYR A 37 8.48 1.48 7.46
C TYR A 37 9.72 0.57 7.40
N GLU A 38 10.17 0.09 8.57
CA GLU A 38 11.33 -0.79 8.74
C GLU A 38 10.89 -2.19 9.23
N PRO A 39 10.50 -3.11 8.33
CA PRO A 39 10.12 -4.47 8.69
C PRO A 39 11.34 -5.34 9.03
N THR A 40 11.14 -6.31 9.94
CA THR A 40 12.19 -7.26 10.36
C THR A 40 12.61 -8.25 9.26
N SER A 41 11.80 -8.43 8.22
CA SER A 41 12.13 -9.24 7.04
C SER A 41 11.35 -8.81 5.79
N SER A 42 11.81 -9.25 4.62
CA SER A 42 11.10 -9.07 3.35
C SER A 42 9.71 -9.73 3.36
N GLU A 43 9.57 -10.87 4.03
CA GLU A 43 8.28 -11.57 4.15
C GLU A 43 7.28 -10.76 4.98
N VAL A 44 7.72 -10.18 6.11
CA VAL A 44 6.89 -9.30 6.94
C VAL A 44 6.48 -8.05 6.15
N ALA A 45 7.40 -7.48 5.36
CA ALA A 45 7.11 -6.36 4.48
C ALA A 45 5.99 -6.70 3.47
N ALA A 46 6.15 -7.81 2.75
CA ALA A 46 5.21 -8.23 1.72
C ALA A 46 3.84 -8.65 2.29
N LYS A 47 3.82 -9.24 3.50
CA LYS A 47 2.57 -9.57 4.20
C LYS A 47 1.81 -8.31 4.58
N GLU A 48 2.51 -7.32 5.13
CA GLU A 48 1.91 -6.04 5.52
C GLU A 48 1.39 -5.26 4.30
N ALA A 49 2.20 -5.16 3.24
CA ALA A 49 1.78 -4.53 1.99
C ALA A 49 0.51 -5.17 1.40
N ARG A 50 0.45 -6.50 1.32
CA ARG A 50 -0.74 -7.23 0.82
C ARG A 50 -1.95 -7.06 1.73
N ARG A 51 -1.76 -6.97 3.05
CA ARG A 51 -2.84 -6.68 4.00
C ARG A 51 -3.43 -5.31 3.71
N ILE A 52 -2.58 -4.28 3.65
CA ILE A 52 -3.02 -2.90 3.42
C ILE A 52 -3.69 -2.76 2.04
N LEU A 53 -3.11 -3.32 0.98
CA LEU A 53 -3.72 -3.28 -0.35
C LEU A 53 -5.13 -3.88 -0.38
N ARG A 54 -5.36 -4.99 0.33
CA ARG A 54 -6.71 -5.56 0.46
C ARG A 54 -7.64 -4.66 1.23
N GLU A 55 -7.20 -4.12 2.36
CA GLU A 55 -8.01 -3.18 3.15
C GLU A 55 -8.40 -1.93 2.36
N LEU A 56 -7.48 -1.38 1.57
CA LEU A 56 -7.76 -0.23 0.70
C LEU A 56 -8.71 -0.60 -0.44
N ALA A 57 -8.67 -1.84 -0.91
CA ALA A 57 -9.60 -2.33 -1.91
C ALA A 57 -11.00 -2.58 -1.33
N ASP A 58 -11.08 -3.15 -0.13
CA ASP A 58 -12.34 -3.34 0.61
C ASP A 58 -13.02 -2.00 0.94
N GLU A 59 -12.22 -0.94 1.17
CA GLU A 59 -12.69 0.44 1.35
C GLU A 59 -13.02 1.17 0.04
N GLY A 60 -12.77 0.54 -1.12
CA GLY A 60 -13.06 1.11 -2.43
C GLY A 60 -12.10 2.23 -2.87
N LEU A 61 -10.98 2.44 -2.18
CA LEU A 61 -9.97 3.41 -2.62
C LEU A 61 -9.26 2.92 -3.89
N ILE A 62 -9.01 1.63 -3.96
CA ILE A 62 -8.40 0.98 -5.10
C ILE A 62 -9.26 -0.19 -5.57
N VAL A 63 -9.18 -0.52 -6.84
CA VAL A 63 -9.83 -1.69 -7.42
C VAL A 63 -8.79 -2.66 -7.93
N ARG A 64 -9.15 -3.94 -7.95
CA ARG A 64 -8.37 -5.00 -8.61
C ARG A 64 -9.02 -5.28 -9.97
N PRO A 65 -8.47 -4.78 -11.09
CA PRO A 65 -9.14 -4.88 -12.40
C PRO A 65 -9.24 -6.31 -12.92
N ASP A 66 -8.24 -7.15 -12.59
CA ASP A 66 -8.22 -8.57 -12.92
C ASP A 66 -8.20 -9.39 -11.62
N PRO A 67 -9.26 -10.16 -11.30
CA PRO A 67 -9.31 -10.96 -10.07
C PRO A 67 -8.22 -12.05 -10.00
N GLY A 68 -7.63 -12.44 -11.14
CA GLY A 68 -6.52 -13.40 -11.21
C GLY A 68 -5.15 -12.80 -10.88
N GLN A 69 -5.03 -11.48 -10.79
CA GLN A 69 -3.77 -10.78 -10.54
C GLN A 69 -3.83 -9.95 -9.27
N ALA A 70 -2.81 -10.03 -8.42
CA ALA A 70 -2.70 -9.19 -7.23
C ALA A 70 -2.20 -7.76 -7.57
N VAL A 71 -2.80 -7.15 -8.59
CA VAL A 71 -2.46 -5.82 -9.11
C VAL A 71 -3.69 -4.91 -8.98
N TYR A 72 -3.49 -3.77 -8.34
CA TYR A 72 -4.52 -2.80 -8.03
C TYR A 72 -4.34 -1.51 -8.85
N ARG A 73 -5.40 -0.74 -9.00
CA ARG A 73 -5.38 0.62 -9.54
C ARG A 73 -6.26 1.52 -8.68
N LEU A 74 -5.99 2.82 -8.69
CA LEU A 74 -6.90 3.80 -8.10
C LEU A 74 -8.30 3.61 -8.69
N ALA A 75 -9.33 3.62 -7.83
CA ALA A 75 -10.73 3.43 -8.22
C ALA A 75 -11.27 4.61 -9.05
#